data_AF-A0A3B9AV79-F1
#
_entry.id   AF-A0A3B9AV79-F1
#
_cell.length_a   1.000
_cell.length_b   1.000
_cell.length_c   1.000
_cell.angle_alpha   90.00
_cell.angle_beta   90.00
_cell.angle_gamma   90.00
#
_symmetry.space_group_name_H-M   'P 1'
#
loop_
_entity.id
_entity.type
_entity.pdbx_description
1 polymer ?
#
loop_
_entity_poly.entity_id
_entity_poly.type
_entity_poly.pdbx_seq_one_letter_code
_entity_poly.pdbx_strand_id
1 'polypeptide(L)'
;MRILFDHQVFSWQTYGGISRYFVEQMRELQALGQMVYLPQHFFSENVYLRQLPDFKRKSLLPISFKGKKWLQLQLGKWSSTRALKSVQPDVFHPTYFDPYFFSQVNQLGVPWVVTVHDMIHEIYEHGSRGFFSLDKDVIANKKFLAEKAGAIITVSASTRED
;
A
#
# COMPACT_ATOMS: atom_id res chain seq x y z
N MET A 1 4.53 -16.61 10.10
CA MET A 1 5.26 -15.32 9.99
C MET A 1 4.33 -14.17 10.31
N ARG A 2 4.88 -13.05 10.74
CA ARG A 2 4.19 -11.77 10.95
C ARG A 2 4.34 -10.91 9.71
N ILE A 3 3.24 -10.68 9.00
CA ILE A 3 3.19 -9.92 7.75
C ILE A 3 2.47 -8.62 8.02
N LEU A 4 3.16 -7.48 7.85
CA LEU A 4 2.57 -6.16 8.03
C LEU A 4 2.28 -5.52 6.67
N PHE A 5 1.00 -5.35 6.35
CA PHE A 5 0.57 -4.48 5.26
C PHE A 5 0.49 -3.03 5.72
N ASP A 6 0.39 -2.09 4.81
CA ASP A 6 0.32 -0.68 5.13
C ASP A 6 -1.00 0.01 4.74
N HIS A 7 -1.09 1.30 5.02
CA HIS A 7 -2.32 2.07 4.90
C HIS A 7 -2.63 2.56 3.47
N GLN A 8 -1.65 2.66 2.57
CA GLN A 8 -1.67 3.61 1.46
C GLN A 8 -2.96 3.51 0.62
N VAL A 9 -3.16 2.38 -0.05
CA VAL A 9 -4.33 2.16 -0.91
C VAL A 9 -5.64 2.26 -0.14
N PHE A 10 -5.66 1.82 1.11
CA PHE A 10 -6.86 1.91 1.94
C PHE A 10 -7.18 3.34 2.38
N SER A 11 -6.19 4.22 2.50
CA SER A 11 -6.42 5.62 2.88
C SER A 11 -6.97 6.45 1.71
N TRP A 12 -6.46 6.25 0.49
CA TRP A 12 -6.89 7.08 -0.65
C TRP A 12 -8.07 6.46 -1.44
N GLN A 13 -8.16 5.13 -1.59
CA GLN A 13 -9.24 4.49 -2.33
C GLN A 13 -10.45 4.10 -1.45
N THR A 14 -11.64 4.50 -1.89
CA THR A 14 -12.90 3.95 -1.37
C THR A 14 -13.24 2.61 -2.03
N TYR A 15 -12.98 2.49 -3.34
CA TYR A 15 -13.17 1.32 -4.18
C TYR A 15 -11.98 1.19 -5.14
N GLY A 16 -11.65 -0.04 -5.57
CA GLY A 16 -10.57 -0.28 -6.53
C GLY A 16 -10.09 -1.73 -6.54
N GLY A 17 -9.59 -2.20 -7.69
CA GLY A 17 -9.08 -3.56 -7.85
C GLY A 17 -7.88 -3.85 -6.94
N ILE A 18 -6.98 -2.88 -6.78
CA ILE A 18 -5.79 -2.99 -5.92
C ILE A 18 -6.18 -3.20 -4.45
N SER A 19 -7.08 -2.37 -3.92
CA SER A 19 -7.54 -2.54 -2.52
C SER A 19 -8.26 -3.87 -2.30
N ARG A 20 -9.06 -4.33 -3.27
CA ARG A 20 -9.69 -5.65 -3.22
C ARG A 20 -8.64 -6.76 -3.21
N TYR A 21 -7.66 -6.70 -4.10
CA TYR A 21 -6.56 -7.68 -4.19
C TYR A 21 -5.86 -7.86 -2.83
N PHE A 22 -5.48 -6.76 -2.16
CA PHE A 22 -4.83 -6.84 -0.86
C PHE A 22 -5.73 -7.41 0.24
N VAL A 23 -7.03 -7.11 0.24
CA VAL A 23 -7.97 -7.70 1.21
C VAL A 23 -8.12 -9.21 1.01
N GLU A 24 -8.22 -9.67 -0.24
CA GLU A 24 -8.25 -11.10 -0.54
C GLU A 24 -6.93 -11.77 -0.13
N GLN A 25 -5.78 -11.16 -0.46
CA GLN A 25 -4.47 -11.66 -0.02
C GLN A 25 -4.38 -11.79 1.50
N MET A 26 -4.78 -10.76 2.26
CA MET A 26 -4.79 -10.80 3.72
C MET A 26 -5.66 -11.95 4.26
N ARG A 27 -6.86 -12.13 3.69
CA ARG A 27 -7.79 -13.21 4.09
C ARG A 27 -7.16 -14.58 3.87
N GLU A 28 -6.60 -14.82 2.69
CA GLU A 28 -6.00 -16.11 2.37
C GLU A 28 -4.75 -16.39 3.21
N LEU A 29 -3.91 -15.38 3.46
CA LEU A 29 -2.77 -15.51 4.37
C LEU A 29 -3.19 -15.87 5.80
N GLN A 30 -4.27 -15.26 6.30
CA GLN A 30 -4.85 -15.64 7.61
C GLN A 30 -5.36 -17.09 7.59
N ALA A 31 -6.04 -17.51 6.52
CA ALA A 31 -6.52 -18.89 6.37
C ALA A 31 -5.37 -19.92 6.32
N LEU A 32 -4.20 -19.51 5.80
CA LEU A 32 -2.96 -20.29 5.82
C LEU A 32 -2.19 -20.21 7.16
N GLY A 33 -2.81 -19.65 8.21
CA GLY A 33 -2.22 -19.56 9.55
C GLY A 33 -1.13 -18.50 9.71
N GLN A 34 -1.00 -17.55 8.77
CA GLN A 34 -0.06 -16.43 8.90
C GLN A 34 -0.64 -15.33 9.80
N MET A 35 0.23 -14.65 10.53
CA MET A 35 -0.16 -13.51 11.37
C MET A 35 -0.15 -12.25 10.52
N VAL A 36 -1.32 -11.81 10.08
CA VAL A 36 -1.48 -10.61 9.24
C VAL A 36 -1.78 -9.39 10.09
N TYR A 37 -1.08 -8.29 9.82
CA TYR A 37 -1.22 -7.03 10.54
C TYR A 37 -1.49 -5.88 9.58
N LEU A 38 -2.25 -4.91 10.09
CA LEU A 38 -2.50 -3.62 9.47
C LEU A 38 -2.38 -2.53 10.55
N PRO A 39 -1.85 -1.33 10.25
CA PRO A 39 -1.69 -0.26 11.23
C PRO A 39 -3.00 0.05 11.95
N GLN A 40 -2.99 0.22 13.27
CA GLN A 40 -4.23 0.37 14.05
C GLN A 40 -4.85 1.78 13.93
N HIS A 41 -4.03 2.82 13.79
CA HIS A 41 -4.45 4.22 13.96
C HIS A 41 -4.43 4.99 12.64
N PHE A 42 -5.07 4.44 11.61
CA PHE A 42 -5.33 5.18 10.36
C PHE A 42 -6.81 5.17 10.01
N PHE A 43 -7.18 6.07 9.10
CA PHE A 43 -8.55 6.24 8.67
C PHE A 43 -8.72 5.74 7.24
N SER A 44 -9.85 5.09 6.99
CA SER A 44 -10.17 4.54 5.69
C SER A 44 -11.68 4.52 5.48
N GLU A 45 -12.06 4.79 4.23
CA GLU A 45 -13.44 4.63 3.74
C GLU A 45 -13.57 3.38 2.87
N ASN A 46 -12.48 2.63 2.71
CA ASN A 46 -12.41 1.47 1.84
C ASN A 46 -13.44 0.42 2.25
N VAL A 47 -14.27 0.01 1.29
CA VAL A 47 -15.37 -0.91 1.56
C VAL A 47 -14.89 -2.34 1.80
N TYR A 48 -13.77 -2.74 1.21
CA TYR A 48 -13.27 -4.11 1.30
C TYR A 48 -12.70 -4.41 2.69
N LEU A 49 -12.09 -3.43 3.38
CA LEU A 49 -11.66 -3.59 4.77
C LEU A 49 -12.81 -3.93 5.73
N ARG A 50 -14.07 -3.64 5.36
CA ARG A 50 -15.23 -3.99 6.19
C ARG A 50 -15.49 -5.51 6.23
N GLN A 51 -14.97 -6.23 5.25
CA GLN A 51 -15.08 -7.68 5.13
C GLN A 51 -14.13 -8.42 6.07
N LEU A 52 -13.08 -7.74 6.57
CA LEU A 52 -12.14 -8.28 7.54
C LEU A 52 -12.43 -7.64 8.92
N PRO A 53 -13.09 -8.36 9.85
CA PRO A 53 -13.53 -7.80 11.13
C PRO A 53 -12.41 -7.09 11.91
N ASP A 54 -11.21 -7.68 11.92
CA ASP A 54 -10.03 -7.17 12.63
C ASP A 54 -9.42 -5.91 11.97
N PHE A 55 -9.74 -5.67 10.71
CA PHE A 55 -9.18 -4.56 9.91
C PHE A 55 -10.19 -3.46 9.58
N LYS A 56 -11.39 -3.49 10.18
CA LYS A 56 -12.35 -2.39 10.07
C LYS A 56 -11.71 -1.07 10.47
N ARG A 57 -11.94 -0.03 9.68
CA ARG A 57 -11.46 1.34 9.94
C ARG A 57 -12.61 2.32 9.86
N LYS A 58 -12.49 3.39 10.66
CA LYS A 58 -13.43 4.50 10.63
C LYS A 58 -13.01 5.50 9.55
N SER A 59 -13.99 6.20 8.99
CA SER A 59 -13.70 7.42 8.23
C SER A 59 -13.15 8.48 9.18
N LEU A 60 -12.30 9.36 8.65
CA LEU A 60 -11.68 10.44 9.43
C LEU A 60 -12.74 11.43 9.93
N LEU A 61 -13.62 11.84 9.03
CA LEU A 61 -14.75 12.73 9.31
C LEU A 61 -15.93 12.31 8.42
N PRO A 62 -17.18 12.45 8.89
CA PRO A 62 -18.35 12.15 8.07
C PRO A 62 -18.51 13.12 6.89
N ILE A 63 -17.86 14.28 6.95
CA ILE A 63 -17.91 15.33 5.93
C ILE A 63 -16.79 15.12 4.90
N SER A 64 -17.08 15.36 3.62
CA SER A 64 -16.08 15.41 2.56
C SER A 64 -15.60 16.85 2.37
N PHE A 65 -14.29 17.08 2.43
CA PHE A 65 -13.67 18.38 2.17
C PHE A 65 -12.35 18.21 1.39
N LYS A 66 -11.96 19.27 0.67
CA LYS A 66 -10.69 19.28 -0.08
C LYS A 66 -9.51 19.13 0.89
N GLY A 67 -8.70 18.09 0.71
CA GLY A 67 -7.55 17.79 1.58
C GLY A 67 -7.78 16.66 2.60
N LYS A 68 -9.02 16.18 2.77
CA LYS A 68 -9.32 15.03 3.66
C LYS A 68 -8.44 13.81 3.36
N LYS A 69 -8.32 13.43 2.09
CA LYS A 69 -7.51 12.27 1.66
C LYS A 69 -6.03 12.46 1.94
N TRP A 70 -5.50 13.67 1.72
CA TRP A 70 -4.12 14.00 2.08
C TRP A 70 -3.89 13.83 3.58
N LEU A 71 -4.79 14.33 4.43
CA LEU A 71 -4.69 14.17 5.88
C LEU A 71 -4.78 12.69 6.30
N GLN A 72 -5.67 11.91 5.67
CA GLN A 72 -5.75 10.45 5.90
C GLN A 72 -4.43 9.75 5.55
N LEU A 73 -3.78 10.14 4.45
CA LEU A 73 -2.47 9.62 4.07
C LEU A 73 -1.40 10.00 5.10
N GLN A 74 -1.31 11.25 5.54
CA GLN A 74 -0.30 11.65 6.53
C GLN A 74 -0.46 10.92 7.87
N LEU A 75 -1.70 10.80 8.36
CA LEU A 75 -2.00 10.04 9.57
C LEU A 75 -1.70 8.55 9.39
N GLY A 76 -1.99 8.01 8.21
CA GLY A 76 -1.69 6.63 7.86
C GLY A 76 -0.19 6.35 7.80
N LYS A 77 0.63 7.26 7.25
CA LYS A 77 2.10 7.15 7.25
C LYS A 77 2.63 7.05 8.66
N TRP A 78 2.22 7.97 9.53
CA TRP A 78 2.60 7.95 10.94
C TRP A 78 2.21 6.63 11.63
N SER A 79 0.97 6.18 11.43
CA SER A 79 0.50 4.92 12.02
C SER A 79 1.27 3.70 11.48
N SER A 80 1.64 3.69 10.20
CA SER A 80 2.35 2.58 9.56
C SER A 80 3.80 2.51 10.03
N THR A 81 4.46 3.66 10.11
CA THR A 81 5.78 3.82 10.74
C THR A 81 5.76 3.35 12.19
N ARG A 82 4.71 3.70 12.97
CA ARG A 82 4.59 3.19 14.35
C ARG A 82 4.40 1.67 14.38
N ALA A 83 3.57 1.13 13.49
CA ALA A 83 3.31 -0.31 13.39
C ALA A 83 4.57 -1.12 13.08
N LEU A 84 5.46 -0.63 12.21
CA LEU A 84 6.75 -1.26 11.92
C LEU A 84 7.58 -1.51 13.20
N LYS A 85 7.60 -0.55 14.12
CA LYS A 85 8.32 -0.67 15.41
C LYS A 85 7.61 -1.57 16.41
N SER A 86 6.28 -1.46 16.50
CA SER A 86 5.52 -2.18 17.54
C SER A 86 5.22 -3.64 17.18
N VAL A 87 4.93 -3.93 15.92
CA VAL A 87 4.63 -5.29 15.44
C VAL A 87 5.92 -6.10 15.26
N GLN A 88 7.00 -5.44 14.86
CA GLN A 88 8.27 -6.05 14.48
C GLN A 88 8.05 -7.16 13.43
N PRO A 89 7.47 -6.84 12.26
CA PRO A 89 7.07 -7.87 11.30
C PRO A 89 8.28 -8.61 10.72
N ASP A 90 8.06 -9.86 10.33
CA ASP A 90 9.05 -10.66 9.62
C ASP A 90 9.12 -10.22 8.14
N VAL A 91 8.00 -9.74 7.57
CA VAL A 91 7.90 -9.17 6.23
C VAL A 91 6.99 -7.93 6.24
N PHE A 92 7.45 -6.85 5.61
CA PHE A 92 6.62 -5.67 5.32
C PHE A 92 6.12 -5.68 3.87
N HIS A 93 4.84 -5.38 3.66
CA HIS A 93 4.24 -5.35 2.34
C HIS A 93 3.52 -4.01 2.10
N PRO A 94 4.18 -3.00 1.50
CA PRO A 94 3.51 -1.79 1.07
C PRO A 94 2.39 -2.09 0.08
N THR A 95 1.29 -1.35 0.19
CA THR A 95 0.11 -1.50 -0.67
C THR A 95 0.10 -0.53 -1.86
N TYR A 96 1.08 0.38 -1.91
CA TYR A 96 1.27 1.31 -3.03
C TYR A 96 2.71 1.87 -3.04
N PHE A 97 2.97 2.81 -3.95
CA PHE A 97 4.33 3.22 -4.31
C PHE A 97 4.90 4.42 -3.52
N ASP A 98 4.29 4.88 -2.42
CA ASP A 98 4.91 5.92 -1.58
C ASP A 98 6.05 5.32 -0.73
N PRO A 99 7.30 5.81 -0.86
CA PRO A 99 8.47 5.19 -0.22
C PRO A 99 8.69 5.62 1.23
N TYR A 100 7.72 6.26 1.91
CA TYR A 100 7.88 6.80 3.27
C TYR A 100 8.46 5.80 4.31
N PHE A 101 8.24 4.50 4.10
CA PHE A 101 8.68 3.44 5.00
C PHE A 101 10.16 3.04 4.79
N PHE A 102 10.77 3.39 3.66
CA PHE A 102 12.06 2.85 3.20
C PHE A 102 13.19 3.03 4.23
N SER A 103 13.37 4.25 4.74
CA SER A 103 14.40 4.54 5.74
C SER A 103 14.24 3.67 6.99
N GLN A 104 12.99 3.45 7.42
CA GLN A 104 12.69 2.73 8.63
C GLN A 104 12.84 1.22 8.50
N VAL A 105 12.37 0.62 7.39
CA VAL A 105 12.53 -0.83 7.18
C VAL A 105 14.01 -1.20 7.07
N ASN A 106 14.83 -0.35 6.44
CA ASN A 106 16.28 -0.55 6.38
C ASN A 106 16.94 -0.44 7.76
N GLN A 107 16.56 0.58 8.56
CA GLN A 107 17.07 0.73 9.92
C GLN A 107 16.74 -0.49 10.79
N LEU A 108 15.56 -1.08 10.61
CA LEU A 108 15.10 -2.24 11.37
C LEU A 108 15.56 -3.58 10.78
N GLY A 109 16.17 -3.59 9.59
CA GLY A 109 16.54 -4.82 8.88
C GLY A 109 15.34 -5.68 8.46
N VAL A 110 14.18 -5.08 8.25
CA VAL A 110 12.94 -5.79 7.89
C VAL A 110 12.88 -5.97 6.36
N PRO A 111 12.81 -7.20 5.84
CA PRO A 111 12.64 -7.42 4.41
C PRO A 111 11.23 -7.01 3.97
N TRP A 112 11.12 -6.57 2.72
CA TRP A 112 9.85 -6.08 2.20
C TRP A 112 9.63 -6.45 0.73
N VAL A 113 8.35 -6.56 0.37
CA VAL A 113 7.88 -7.04 -0.93
C VAL A 113 6.95 -6.00 -1.56
N VAL A 114 7.15 -5.70 -2.83
CA VAL A 114 6.25 -4.81 -3.59
C VAL A 114 5.39 -5.63 -4.55
N THR A 115 4.12 -5.25 -4.69
CA THR A 115 3.26 -5.79 -5.77
C THR A 115 3.10 -4.76 -6.87
N VAL A 116 3.35 -5.17 -8.11
CA VAL A 116 3.13 -4.36 -9.31
C VAL A 116 1.91 -4.90 -10.05
N HIS A 117 0.91 -4.03 -10.21
CA HIS A 117 -0.38 -4.37 -10.82
C HIS A 117 -0.41 -4.14 -12.34
N ASP A 118 0.26 -3.10 -12.80
CA ASP A 118 0.39 -2.77 -14.22
C ASP A 118 1.61 -1.86 -14.38
N MET A 119 2.01 -1.64 -15.63
CA MET A 119 3.05 -0.67 -16.03
C MET A 119 2.45 0.44 -16.92
N ILE A 120 1.14 0.73 -16.77
CA ILE A 120 0.43 1.63 -17.69
C ILE A 120 1.02 3.04 -17.65
N HIS A 121 1.33 3.54 -16.46
CA HIS A 121 1.90 4.86 -16.29
C HIS A 121 3.27 4.97 -17.00
N GLU A 122 4.07 3.91 -16.95
CA GLU A 122 5.39 3.83 -17.57
C GLU A 122 5.33 3.68 -19.10
N ILE A 123 4.42 2.82 -19.60
CA ILE A 123 4.28 2.54 -21.03
C ILE A 123 3.69 3.75 -21.77
N TYR A 124 2.70 4.42 -21.18
CA TYR A 124 1.93 5.48 -21.85
C TYR A 124 2.36 6.90 -21.49
N GLU A 125 3.45 7.07 -20.73
CA GLU A 125 4.06 8.37 -20.39
C GLU A 125 4.46 9.20 -21.63
N HIS A 126 4.53 8.59 -22.82
CA HIS A 126 4.86 9.25 -24.09
C HIS A 126 3.65 9.84 -24.85
N GLY A 127 2.42 9.61 -24.38
CA GLY A 127 1.20 10.14 -24.99
C GLY A 127 0.88 11.57 -24.54
N SER A 128 1.31 12.56 -25.33
CA SER A 128 1.02 13.98 -25.11
C SER A 128 -0.47 14.27 -24.83
N ARG A 129 -0.73 15.02 -23.74
CA ARG A 129 -1.97 15.74 -23.34
C ARG A 129 -2.87 15.06 -22.30
N GLY A 130 -2.51 15.22 -21.02
CA GLY A 130 -3.48 15.16 -19.93
C GLY A 130 -2.89 15.24 -18.51
N PHE A 131 -2.94 16.41 -17.88
CA PHE A 131 -3.11 16.65 -16.43
C PHE A 131 -2.16 16.16 -15.30
N PHE A 132 -1.14 15.30 -15.46
CA PHE A 132 -0.53 14.68 -14.27
C PHE A 132 0.95 14.96 -14.01
N SER A 133 1.25 15.95 -13.16
CA SER A 133 2.52 16.00 -12.41
C SER A 133 2.60 14.91 -11.32
N LEU A 134 1.45 14.40 -10.88
CA LEU A 134 1.32 13.33 -9.88
C LEU A 134 1.81 11.97 -10.38
N ASP A 135 1.82 11.73 -11.70
CA ASP A 135 2.21 10.44 -12.28
C ASP A 135 3.73 10.25 -12.31
N LYS A 136 4.49 11.35 -12.45
CA LYS A 136 5.97 11.31 -12.47
C LYS A 136 6.54 10.79 -11.16
N ASP A 137 6.01 11.27 -10.03
CA ASP A 137 6.45 10.82 -8.70
C ASP A 137 6.10 9.35 -8.48
N VAL A 138 4.93 8.90 -8.96
CA VAL A 138 4.53 7.49 -8.86
C VAL A 138 5.48 6.60 -9.64
N ILE A 139 5.84 6.96 -10.87
CA ILE A 139 6.77 6.20 -11.71
C ILE A 139 8.16 6.17 -11.10
N ALA A 140 8.68 7.32 -10.69
CA ALA A 140 9.99 7.42 -10.05
C ALA A 140 10.04 6.57 -8.76
N ASN A 141 9.03 6.68 -7.91
CA ASN A 141 8.97 5.92 -6.67
C ASN A 141 8.77 4.42 -6.92
N LYS A 142 7.94 4.04 -7.89
CA LYS A 142 7.70 2.65 -8.25
C LYS A 142 8.97 1.99 -8.76
N LYS A 143 9.72 2.66 -9.65
CA LYS A 143 11.05 2.22 -10.09
C LYS A 143 12.00 2.06 -8.91
N PHE A 144 12.11 3.09 -8.06
CA PHE A 144 12.95 3.06 -6.87
C PHE A 144 12.60 1.88 -5.95
N LEU A 145 11.30 1.62 -5.74
CA LEU A 145 10.87 0.53 -4.89
C LEU A 145 11.15 -0.84 -5.53
N ALA A 146 10.89 -1.00 -6.84
CA ALA A 146 11.20 -2.25 -7.53
C ALA A 146 12.69 -2.60 -7.46
N GLU A 147 13.59 -1.61 -7.64
CA GLU A 147 15.05 -1.82 -7.59
C GLU A 147 15.57 -2.19 -6.18
N LYS A 148 14.82 -1.87 -5.13
CA LYS A 148 15.26 -2.02 -3.73
C LYS A 148 14.49 -3.10 -2.95
N ALA A 149 13.38 -3.59 -3.49
CA ALA A 149 12.56 -4.60 -2.82
C ALA A 149 13.33 -5.92 -2.68
N GLY A 150 13.08 -6.64 -1.58
CA GLY A 150 13.62 -7.99 -1.40
C GLY A 150 12.98 -9.01 -2.35
N ALA A 151 11.73 -8.75 -2.75
CA ALA A 151 11.05 -9.46 -3.82
C ALA A 151 10.00 -8.56 -4.49
N ILE A 152 9.67 -8.90 -5.74
CA ILE A 152 8.62 -8.24 -6.52
C ILE A 152 7.57 -9.30 -6.87
N ILE A 153 6.30 -8.98 -6.63
CA ILE A 153 5.15 -9.76 -7.08
C ILE A 153 4.53 -9.03 -8.27
N THR A 154 4.41 -9.70 -9.40
CA THR A 154 3.63 -9.20 -10.54
C THR A 154 2.33 -9.98 -10.66
N VAL A 155 1.26 -9.32 -11.09
CA VAL A 155 -0.05 -9.96 -11.25
C VAL A 155 -0.19 -10.76 -12.54
N SER A 156 0.76 -10.62 -13.47
CA SER A 156 0.78 -11.35 -14.74
C SER A 156 2.21 -11.50 -15.28
N ALA A 157 2.38 -12.41 -16.25
CA ALA A 157 3.63 -12.55 -16.99
C ALA A 157 3.93 -11.31 -17.86
N SER A 158 2.91 -10.68 -18.45
CA SER A 158 3.06 -9.43 -19.21
C SER A 158 3.67 -8.33 -18.34
N THR A 159 3.09 -8.11 -17.15
CA THR A 159 3.58 -7.10 -16.18
C THR A 159 5.00 -7.39 -15.65
N ARG A 160 5.52 -8.60 -15.87
CA ARG A 160 6.90 -8.96 -15.52
C ARG A 160 7.86 -8.70 -16.67
N GLU A 161 7.38 -8.79 -17.91
CA GLU A 161 8.15 -8.49 -19.12
C GLU A 161 8.24 -6.98 -19.38
N ASP A 162 7.18 -6.25 -19.02
CA ASP A 162 7.11 -4.78 -18.95
C ASP A 162 8.04 -4.22 -17.85
#